data_AF-A0A517TJ24-F1
#
_entry.id   AF-A0A517TJ24-F1
#
_cell.length_a   1.000
_cell.length_b   1.000
_cell.length_c   1.000
_cell.angle_alpha   90.00
_cell.angle_beta   90.00
_cell.angle_gamma   90.00
#
_symmetry.space_group_name_H-M   'P 1'
#
loop_
_entity.id
_entity.type
_entity.pdbx_description
1 polymer ?
#
loop_
_entity_poly.entity_id
_entity_poly.type
_entity_poly.pdbx_seq_one_letter_code
_entity_poly.pdbx_strand_id
1 'polypeptide(L)'
;MRPLSRPRKRLLRPQAWLWVLLTVCTLGSSTGCLIPMYSADPARRAQQLLYTSEDLRTFLDEWERIWFLDSPSHMKPYRTSGLVL
;
A
#
# COMPACT_ATOMS: atom_id res chain seq x y z
N MET A 1 39.96 -42.66 -2.42
CA MET A 1 38.88 -42.09 -1.58
C MET A 1 39.01 -40.57 -1.61
N ARG A 2 38.02 -39.82 -2.13
CA ARG A 2 38.04 -38.35 -2.19
C ARG A 2 37.20 -37.79 -1.04
N PRO A 3 37.68 -36.79 -0.27
CA PRO A 3 36.88 -36.23 0.82
C PRO A 3 35.71 -35.42 0.23
N LEU A 4 34.50 -35.73 0.70
CA LEU A 4 33.30 -34.94 0.44
C LEU A 4 33.48 -33.56 1.08
N SER A 5 33.65 -32.53 0.26
CA SER A 5 33.70 -31.13 0.70
C SER A 5 32.37 -30.76 1.37
N ARG A 6 32.42 -30.37 2.65
CA ARG A 6 31.24 -29.89 3.39
C ARG A 6 30.63 -28.69 2.64
N PRO A 7 29.31 -28.67 2.38
CA PRO A 7 28.66 -27.51 1.79
C PRO A 7 28.75 -26.37 2.81
N ARG A 8 29.51 -25.33 2.46
CA ARG A 8 29.61 -24.11 3.24
C ARG A 8 28.21 -23.47 3.24
N LYS A 9 27.46 -23.65 4.33
CA LYS A 9 26.17 -22.99 4.52
C LYS A 9 26.43 -21.48 4.44
N ARG A 10 26.10 -20.89 3.29
CA ARG A 10 26.21 -19.45 3.07
C ARG A 10 25.07 -18.83 3.88
N LEU A 11 25.33 -18.59 5.16
CA LEU A 11 24.41 -17.88 6.05
C LEU A 11 24.20 -16.50 5.41
N LEU A 12 23.04 -16.30 4.78
CA LEU A 12 22.66 -15.03 4.19
C LEU A 12 22.72 -13.98 5.30
N ARG A 13 23.60 -13.00 5.12
CA ARG A 13 23.83 -11.95 6.11
C ARG A 13 22.53 -11.17 6.32
N PRO A 14 22.19 -10.75 7.55
CA PRO A 14 20.97 -9.98 7.83
C PRO A 14 20.87 -8.69 6.99
N GLN A 15 22.03 -8.10 6.64
CA GLN A 15 22.11 -6.95 5.72
C GLN A 15 21.49 -7.24 4.33
N ALA A 16 21.55 -8.47 3.83
CA ALA A 16 20.99 -8.82 2.51
C ALA A 16 19.46 -8.72 2.51
N TRP A 17 18.81 -9.04 3.63
CA TRP A 17 17.37 -8.89 3.79
C TRP A 17 16.95 -7.42 3.77
N LEU A 18 17.71 -6.54 4.43
CA LEU A 18 17.47 -5.10 4.38
C LEU A 18 17.54 -4.55 2.96
N TRP A 19 18.54 -4.93 2.18
CA TRP A 19 18.67 -4.52 0.78
C TRP A 19 17.50 -5.02 -0.06
N VAL A 20 17.11 -6.29 0.08
CA VAL A 20 15.97 -6.88 -0.64
C VAL A 20 14.68 -6.12 -0.32
N LEU A 21 14.39 -5.88 0.96
CA LEU A 21 13.19 -5.19 1.41
C LEU A 21 13.14 -3.74 0.88
N LEU A 22 14.29 -3.06 0.89
CA LEU A 22 14.40 -1.71 0.34
C LEU A 22 14.13 -1.69 -1.18
N THR A 23 14.71 -2.62 -1.95
CA THR A 23 14.43 -2.72 -3.40
C THR A 23 12.97 -3.06 -3.71
N VAL A 24 12.32 -3.89 -2.89
CA VAL A 24 10.91 -4.23 -3.11
C VAL A 24 10.00 -3.03 -2.83
N CYS A 25 10.25 -2.28 -1.76
CA CYS A 25 9.47 -1.06 -1.47
C CYS A 25 9.62 0.00 -2.56
N THR A 26 10.84 0.24 -3.08
CA THR A 26 11.06 1.27 -4.10
C THR A 26 10.43 0.91 -5.45
N LEU A 27 10.48 -0.38 -5.84
CA LEU A 27 9.80 -0.86 -7.04
C LEU A 27 8.29 -0.93 -6.87
N GLY A 28 7.79 -1.24 -5.66
CA GLY A 28 6.36 -1.29 -5.35
C GLY A 28 5.69 0.08 -5.38
N SER A 29 6.36 1.14 -4.93
CA SER A 29 5.80 2.50 -4.94
C SER A 29 5.83 3.18 -6.30
N SER A 30 6.45 2.58 -7.31
CA SER A 30 6.60 3.13 -8.65
C SER A 30 5.63 2.48 -9.66
N THR A 31 4.39 2.27 -9.22
CA THR A 31 3.27 1.76 -10.04
C THR A 31 2.99 2.70 -11.21
N GLY A 32 3.56 2.39 -12.38
CA GLY A 32 3.24 3.05 -13.65
C GLY A 32 4.44 3.51 -14.48
N CYS A 33 5.67 3.48 -13.96
CA CYS A 33 6.84 3.88 -14.75
C CYS A 33 7.51 2.73 -15.52
N LEU A 34 7.35 1.48 -15.07
CA LEU A 34 7.96 0.30 -15.71
C LEU A 34 6.98 -0.46 -16.63
N ILE A 35 5.68 -0.45 -16.30
CA ILE A 35 4.64 -1.17 -17.04
C ILE A 35 3.41 -0.25 -17.12
N PRO A 36 2.80 -0.09 -18.32
CA PRO A 36 1.56 0.68 -18.43
C PRO A 36 0.45 0.00 -17.64
N MET A 37 0.04 0.62 -16.52
CA MET A 37 -1.05 0.14 -15.67
C MET A 37 -2.44 0.35 -16.29
N TYR A 38 -2.56 1.34 -17.17
CA TYR A 38 -3.81 1.72 -17.82
C TYR A 38 -3.82 1.35 -19.30
N SER A 39 -5.03 1.20 -19.84
CA SER A 39 -5.23 0.93 -21.26
C SER A 39 -4.71 2.07 -22.16
N ALA A 40 -4.26 1.73 -23.36
CA ALA A 40 -3.78 2.71 -24.36
C ALA A 40 -4.95 3.44 -25.08
N ASP A 41 -6.14 2.83 -25.10
CA ASP A 41 -7.34 3.45 -25.65
C ASP A 41 -7.79 4.61 -24.75
N PRO A 42 -7.85 5.86 -25.27
CA PRO A 42 -8.16 7.04 -24.48
C PRO A 42 -9.55 6.98 -23.83
N ALA A 43 -10.54 6.36 -24.49
CA ALA A 43 -11.90 6.28 -23.95
C ALA A 43 -11.94 5.40 -22.69
N ARG A 44 -11.29 4.24 -22.75
CA ARG A 44 -11.17 3.31 -21.62
C ARG A 44 -10.27 3.86 -20.52
N ARG A 45 -9.18 4.55 -20.89
CA ARG A 45 -8.24 5.17 -19.94
C ARG A 45 -8.89 6.27 -19.11
N ALA A 46 -9.69 7.14 -19.72
CA ALA A 46 -10.38 8.20 -19.00
C ALA A 46 -11.28 7.62 -17.90
N GLN A 47 -12.03 6.57 -18.22
CA GLN A 47 -12.89 5.89 -17.26
C GLN A 47 -12.09 5.24 -16.12
N GLN A 48 -10.96 4.58 -16.43
CA GLN A 48 -10.07 4.00 -15.43
C GLN A 48 -9.48 5.06 -14.48
N LEU A 49 -9.10 6.23 -15.01
CA LEU A 49 -8.57 7.34 -14.23
C LEU A 49 -9.63 7.99 -13.35
N LEU A 50 -10.87 8.10 -13.84
CA LEU A 50 -11.98 8.60 -13.05
C LEU A 50 -12.21 7.71 -11.82
N TYR A 51 -12.35 6.40 -12.00
CA TYR A 51 -12.54 5.46 -10.89
C TYR A 51 -11.38 5.49 -9.91
N THR A 52 -10.14 5.43 -10.39
CA THR A 52 -8.98 5.53 -9.48
C THR A 52 -8.94 6.85 -8.72
N SER A 53 -9.34 7.96 -9.34
CA SER A 53 -9.39 9.24 -8.63
C SER A 53 -10.52 9.33 -7.60
N GLU A 54 -11.63 8.62 -7.82
CA GLU A 54 -12.75 8.56 -6.88
C GLU A 54 -12.38 7.69 -5.67
N ASP A 55 -11.77 6.53 -5.91
CA ASP A 55 -11.22 5.65 -4.87
C ASP A 55 -10.16 6.35 -4.01
N LEU A 56 -9.29 7.15 -4.63
CA LEU A 56 -8.27 7.92 -3.90
C LEU A 56 -8.87 9.01 -2.99
N ARG A 57 -10.03 9.56 -3.34
CA ARG A 57 -10.73 10.55 -2.51
C ARG A 57 -11.38 9.88 -1.30
N THR A 58 -12.07 8.76 -1.53
CA THR A 58 -12.73 7.98 -0.46
C THR A 58 -11.72 7.30 0.46
N PHE A 59 -10.49 7.05 0.02
CA PHE A 59 -9.43 6.51 0.86
C PHE A 59 -9.13 7.39 2.09
N LEU A 60 -9.22 8.72 1.97
CA LEU A 60 -8.99 9.62 3.11
C LEU A 60 -10.07 9.46 4.19
N ASP A 61 -11.32 9.36 3.78
CA ASP A 61 -12.45 9.16 4.70
C ASP A 61 -12.29 7.82 5.43
N GLU A 62 -11.88 6.77 4.71
CA GLU A 62 -11.63 5.47 5.33
C GLU A 62 -10.38 5.50 6.24
N TRP A 63 -9.36 6.29 5.90
CA TRP A 63 -8.18 6.47 6.76
C TRP A 63 -8.56 7.12 8.10
N GLU A 64 -9.43 8.13 8.07
CA GLU A 64 -9.96 8.76 9.28
C GLU A 64 -10.74 7.74 10.14
N ARG A 65 -11.49 6.86 9.48
CA ARG A 65 -12.25 5.79 10.13
C ARG A 65 -11.37 4.71 10.75
N ILE A 66 -10.30 4.27 10.09
CA ILE A 66 -9.35 3.25 10.60
C ILE A 66 -8.72 3.70 11.92
N TRP A 67 -8.37 4.98 12.01
CA TRP A 67 -7.78 5.58 13.21
C TRP A 67 -8.82 6.09 14.21
N PHE A 68 -10.11 5.82 13.98
CA PHE A 68 -11.22 6.27 14.82
C PHE A 68 -11.26 7.79 15.06
N LEU A 69 -10.71 8.58 14.14
CA LEU A 69 -10.69 10.05 14.23
C LEU A 69 -12.07 10.67 13.97
N ASP A 70 -12.91 9.97 13.20
CA ASP A 70 -14.33 10.32 12.97
C ASP A 70 -15.25 9.93 14.16
N SER A 71 -14.70 9.32 15.22
CA SER A 71 -15.50 8.95 16.38
C SER A 71 -15.88 10.17 17.23
N PRO A 72 -17.16 10.34 17.59
CA PRO A 72 -17.60 11.43 18.46
C PRO A 72 -16.93 11.37 19.85
N SER A 73 -16.47 12.51 20.36
CA SER A 73 -15.94 12.59 21.72
C SER A 73 -17.05 12.49 22.77
N HIS A 74 -17.00 11.50 23.65
CA HIS A 74 -17.99 11.31 24.73
C HIS A 74 -18.06 12.45 25.77
N MET A 75 -17.14 13.41 25.75
CA MET A 75 -17.11 14.55 26.68
C MET A 75 -17.77 15.82 26.15
N LYS A 76 -18.28 15.82 24.90
CA LYS A 76 -18.90 17.01 24.30
C LYS A 76 -20.31 16.69 23.78
N PRO A 77 -21.37 17.30 24.33
CA PRO A 77 -22.76 16.93 24.04
C PRO A 77 -23.23 17.23 22.60
N TYR A 78 -22.42 17.93 21.80
CA TYR A 78 -22.75 18.34 20.44
C TYR A 78 -22.03 17.54 19.34
N ARG A 79 -21.17 16.59 19.69
CA ARG A 79 -20.52 15.67 18.75
C ARG A 79 -21.22 14.33 18.89
N THR A 80 -22.30 14.12 18.15
CA THR A 80 -22.96 12.81 18.02
C THR A 80 -22.50 12.17 16.71
N SER A 81 -22.17 10.88 16.76
CA SER A 81 -22.10 10.05 15.54
C SER A 81 -23.48 10.13 14.87
N GLY A 82 -23.54 10.40 13.56
CA GLY A 82 -24.70 10.81 12.76
C GLY A 82 -26.00 10.00 12.81
N LEU A 83 -26.21 9.15 13.82
CA LEU A 83 -27.51 8.69 14.29
C LEU A 83 -28.10 9.71 15.28
N VAL A 84 -28.62 10.80 14.75
CA VAL A 84 -29.63 11.62 15.45
C VAL A 84 -30.92 11.43 14.65
N LEU A 85 -31.85 10.66 15.21
CA LEU A 85 -33.26 10.63 14.82
C LEU A 85 -34.02 11.61 15.73
#